data_AF-A0A8S2S411-F1
#
_entry.id   AF-A0A8S2S411-F1
#
_cell.length_a   1.000
_cell.length_b   1.000
_cell.length_c   1.000
_cell.angle_alpha   90.00
_cell.angle_beta   90.00
_cell.angle_gamma   90.00
#
_symmetry.space_group_name_H-M   'P 1'
#
loop_
_entity.id
_entity.type
_entity.pdbx_description
1 polymer ?
#
loop_
_entity_poly.entity_id
_entity_poly.type
_entity_poly.pdbx_seq_one_letter_code
_entity_poly.pdbx_strand_id
1 'polypeptide(L)'
;MVKTVIIPHNVTVYISSQTGLTINILSMRVYGTLQIGSSINSSLTTFTFQYPVNMMIFKGGVLQDLTLHHRWSVSSNTIITIYYGGSFISSQPTTLISNTNNSTATFNSSISGPYTITVDLQGKIQNYSCKRNLSFSLKSEVNTRGQLEPS
;
A
#
# COMPACT_ATOMS: atom_id res chain seq x y z
N MET A 1 -8.59 20.68 -13.07
CA MET A 1 -8.13 19.79 -11.99
C MET A 1 -8.62 18.38 -12.27
N VAL A 2 -7.71 17.40 -12.39
CA VAL A 2 -8.09 16.01 -12.65
C VAL A 2 -8.59 15.38 -11.35
N LYS A 3 -9.85 14.95 -11.32
CA LYS A 3 -10.44 14.35 -10.13
C LYS A 3 -10.03 12.89 -9.96
N THR A 4 -9.86 12.16 -11.06
CA THR A 4 -9.57 10.73 -11.02
C THR A 4 -8.72 10.32 -12.21
N VAL A 5 -7.71 9.48 -11.97
CA VAL A 5 -6.96 8.76 -12.99
C VAL A 5 -7.23 7.28 -12.84
N ILE A 6 -7.48 6.60 -13.95
CA ILE A 6 -7.69 5.15 -14.00
C ILE A 6 -6.60 4.54 -14.88
N ILE A 7 -5.88 3.57 -14.35
CA ILE A 7 -4.91 2.77 -15.09
C ILE A 7 -5.55 1.41 -15.31
N PRO A 8 -6.04 1.12 -16.53
CA PRO A 8 -6.77 -0.12 -16.79
C PRO A 8 -5.83 -1.33 -16.80
N HIS A 9 -6.43 -2.53 -16.79
CA HIS A 9 -5.68 -3.78 -16.94
C HIS A 9 -4.79 -3.77 -18.18
N ASN A 10 -3.65 -4.45 -18.08
CA ASN A 10 -2.67 -4.61 -19.17
C ASN A 10 -2.07 -3.29 -19.69
N VAL A 11 -2.29 -2.17 -19.00
CA VAL A 11 -1.65 -0.89 -19.28
C VAL A 11 -0.60 -0.60 -18.21
N THR A 12 0.60 -0.22 -18.66
CA THR A 12 1.65 0.30 -17.78
C THR A 12 1.79 1.80 -18.01
N VAL A 13 1.68 2.56 -16.93
CA VAL A 13 1.97 3.99 -16.90
C VAL A 13 3.28 4.21 -16.16
N TYR A 14 4.17 4.97 -16.79
CA TYR A 14 5.45 5.37 -16.23
C TYR A 14 5.40 6.87 -15.93
N ILE A 15 5.73 7.25 -14.71
CA ILE A 15 5.84 8.66 -14.32
C ILE A 15 7.22 8.90 -13.75
N SER A 16 8.00 9.78 -14.39
CA SER A 16 9.36 10.10 -13.98
C SER A 16 9.66 11.59 -14.14
N SER A 17 10.66 12.07 -13.40
CA SER A 17 11.19 13.44 -13.46
C SER A 17 12.66 13.39 -13.05
N GLN A 18 13.43 14.42 -13.38
CA GLN A 18 14.87 14.43 -13.16
C GLN A 18 15.28 14.64 -11.70
N THR A 19 14.55 15.41 -10.90
CA THR A 19 14.97 15.81 -9.53
C THR A 19 13.83 15.84 -8.51
N GLY A 20 12.58 15.91 -8.96
CA GLY A 20 11.40 15.93 -8.12
C GLY A 20 10.12 15.89 -8.96
N LEU A 21 9.09 15.23 -8.45
CA LEU A 21 7.81 15.13 -9.13
C LEU A 21 6.68 15.37 -8.13
N THR A 22 5.84 16.34 -8.47
CA THR A 22 4.62 16.65 -7.72
C THR A 22 3.40 16.37 -8.57
N ILE A 23 2.44 15.62 -8.03
CA ILE A 23 1.18 15.36 -8.72
C ILE A 23 -0.03 15.87 -7.96
N ASN A 24 -0.98 16.40 -8.73
CA ASN A 24 -2.24 16.99 -8.25
C ASN A 24 -3.43 16.12 -8.67
N ILE A 25 -3.50 14.91 -8.12
CA ILE A 25 -4.54 13.92 -8.40
C ILE A 25 -5.22 13.53 -7.09
N LEU A 26 -6.55 13.67 -7.03
CA LEU A 26 -7.31 13.32 -5.82
C LEU A 26 -7.59 11.83 -5.69
N SER A 27 -7.72 11.12 -6.81
CA SER A 27 -7.99 9.69 -6.79
C SER A 27 -7.30 8.95 -7.91
N MET A 28 -6.72 7.80 -7.57
CA MET A 28 -6.14 6.88 -8.54
C MET A 28 -6.71 5.49 -8.35
N ARG A 29 -7.08 4.86 -9.46
CA ARG A 29 -7.52 3.46 -9.50
C ARG A 29 -6.59 2.69 -10.42
N VAL A 30 -5.86 1.74 -9.85
CA VAL A 30 -4.80 1.00 -10.54
C VAL A 30 -5.25 -0.45 -10.71
N TYR A 31 -5.58 -0.82 -11.94
CA TYR A 31 -5.91 -2.19 -12.38
C TYR A 31 -4.78 -2.81 -13.23
N GLY A 32 -3.95 -1.97 -13.85
CA GLY A 32 -2.69 -2.33 -14.52
C GLY A 32 -1.48 -1.96 -13.67
N THR A 33 -0.44 -1.41 -14.28
CA THR A 33 0.81 -1.07 -13.58
C THR A 33 1.04 0.43 -13.55
N LEU A 34 1.33 0.98 -12.37
CA LEU A 34 1.84 2.34 -12.18
C LEU A 34 3.29 2.26 -11.69
N GLN A 35 4.23 2.77 -12.48
CA GLN A 35 5.64 2.89 -12.10
C GLN A 35 5.99 4.36 -11.83
N ILE A 36 6.58 4.63 -10.67
CA ILE A 36 7.04 5.96 -10.28
C ILE A 36 8.57 5.93 -10.21
N GLY A 37 9.23 6.72 -11.06
CA GLY A 37 10.68 6.67 -11.26
C GLY A 37 11.07 5.84 -12.48
N SER A 38 12.31 5.35 -12.51
CA SER A 38 12.87 4.59 -13.63
C SER A 38 13.71 3.41 -13.15
N SER A 39 13.63 2.27 -13.83
CA SER A 39 14.40 1.07 -13.49
C SER A 39 15.87 1.12 -13.94
N ILE A 40 16.22 1.99 -14.89
CA ILE A 40 17.54 1.95 -15.54
C ILE A 40 18.46 3.08 -15.09
N ASN A 41 17.94 4.23 -14.65
CA ASN A 41 18.71 5.37 -14.12
C ASN A 41 17.75 6.35 -13.43
N SER A 42 17.15 5.97 -12.30
CA SER A 42 16.27 6.90 -11.59
C SER A 42 17.08 8.05 -11.02
N SER A 43 16.82 9.26 -11.47
CA SER A 43 17.28 10.48 -10.78
C SER A 43 16.16 11.13 -9.95
N LEU A 44 14.95 10.55 -9.97
CA LEU A 44 13.84 10.99 -9.14
C LEU A 44 14.12 10.63 -7.69
N THR A 45 14.64 11.58 -6.94
CA THR A 45 15.01 11.42 -5.53
C THR A 45 13.81 11.36 -4.62
N THR A 46 12.73 12.10 -4.92
CA THR A 46 11.53 12.18 -4.09
C THR A 46 10.29 12.39 -4.94
N PHE A 47 9.22 11.67 -4.58
CA PHE A 47 7.90 11.80 -5.18
C PHE A 47 6.92 12.43 -4.18
N THR A 48 6.11 13.40 -4.62
CA THR A 48 5.23 14.17 -3.75
C THR A 48 3.78 14.17 -4.21
N PHE A 49 2.88 13.81 -3.29
CA PHE A 49 1.46 14.12 -3.38
C PHE A 49 1.19 15.45 -2.69
N GLN A 50 0.99 16.52 -3.48
CA GLN A 50 0.75 17.84 -2.92
C GLN A 50 -0.65 17.98 -2.30
N TYR A 51 -1.64 17.27 -2.83
CA TYR A 51 -2.99 17.20 -2.28
C TYR A 51 -3.31 15.81 -1.72
N PRO A 52 -4.33 15.70 -0.83
CA PRO A 52 -4.75 14.41 -0.30
C PRO A 52 -5.14 13.50 -1.46
N VAL A 53 -4.54 12.31 -1.50
CA VAL A 53 -4.82 11.32 -2.53
C VAL A 53 -5.53 10.11 -1.95
N ASN A 54 -6.55 9.62 -2.64
CA ASN A 54 -7.12 8.29 -2.43
C ASN A 54 -6.66 7.36 -3.57
N MET A 55 -5.58 6.62 -3.32
CA MET A 55 -5.03 5.64 -4.25
C MET A 55 -5.53 4.23 -3.90
N MET A 56 -6.04 3.54 -4.91
CA MET A 56 -6.56 2.19 -4.80
C MET A 56 -5.89 1.27 -5.83
N ILE A 57 -5.23 0.23 -5.35
CA ILE A 57 -4.59 -0.80 -6.16
C ILE A 57 -5.48 -2.03 -6.12
N PHE A 58 -6.11 -2.36 -7.24
CA PHE A 58 -7.06 -3.46 -7.36
C PHE A 58 -6.38 -4.77 -7.76
N LYS A 59 -7.16 -5.85 -7.84
CA LYS A 59 -6.69 -7.16 -8.29
C LYS A 59 -5.96 -7.06 -9.63
N GLY A 60 -4.75 -7.63 -9.70
CA GLY A 60 -3.87 -7.57 -10.87
C GLY A 60 -3.15 -6.23 -11.05
N GLY A 61 -3.49 -5.23 -10.24
CA GLY A 61 -2.85 -3.93 -10.25
C GLY A 61 -1.53 -3.95 -9.48
N VAL A 62 -0.54 -3.22 -9.98
CA VAL A 62 0.79 -3.11 -9.38
C VAL A 62 1.20 -1.64 -9.25
N LEU A 63 1.56 -1.24 -8.05
CA LEU A 63 2.23 0.04 -7.78
C LEU A 63 3.71 -0.22 -7.57
N GLN A 64 4.57 0.41 -8.38
CA GLN A 64 6.00 0.22 -8.29
C GLN A 64 6.72 1.52 -7.94
N ASP A 65 7.50 1.48 -6.86
CA ASP A 65 8.43 2.55 -6.52
C ASP A 65 9.82 2.23 -7.08
N LEU A 66 10.23 3.04 -8.03
CA LEU A 66 11.55 3.04 -8.67
C LEU A 66 12.24 4.39 -8.45
N THR A 67 11.87 5.14 -7.40
CA THR A 67 12.57 6.38 -7.03
C THR A 67 13.95 6.06 -6.45
N LEU A 68 14.92 6.96 -6.64
CA LEU A 68 16.31 6.73 -6.25
C LEU A 68 16.49 6.57 -4.73
N HIS A 69 15.72 7.30 -3.93
CA HIS A 69 15.83 7.25 -2.47
C HIS A 69 14.68 6.52 -1.80
N HIS A 70 13.73 5.97 -2.56
CA HIS A 70 12.54 5.32 -2.02
C HIS A 70 11.82 6.21 -1.00
N ARG A 71 11.59 7.48 -1.38
CA ARG A 71 11.01 8.51 -0.49
C ARG A 71 9.79 9.15 -1.11
N TRP A 72 8.67 9.00 -0.42
CA TRP A 72 7.38 9.51 -0.84
C TRP A 72 6.88 10.51 0.19
N SER A 73 6.58 11.71 -0.28
CA SER A 73 6.02 12.80 0.49
C SER A 73 4.50 12.83 0.27
N VAL A 74 3.74 12.78 1.36
CA VAL A 74 2.27 12.67 1.34
C VAL A 74 1.64 13.75 2.21
N SER A 75 0.53 14.31 1.75
CA SER A 75 -0.26 15.26 2.53
C SER A 75 -1.16 14.53 3.54
N SER A 76 -1.57 15.24 4.61
CA SER A 76 -2.63 14.78 5.52
C SER A 76 -3.88 14.35 4.75
N ASN A 77 -4.64 13.42 5.32
CA ASN A 77 -5.84 12.84 4.71
C ASN A 77 -5.57 11.99 3.44
N THR A 78 -4.32 11.60 3.19
CA THR A 78 -3.96 10.63 2.15
C THR A 78 -4.34 9.22 2.58
N ILE A 79 -4.88 8.44 1.65
CA ILE A 79 -5.22 7.03 1.81
C ILE A 79 -4.64 6.25 0.63
N ILE A 80 -3.87 5.21 0.92
CA ILE A 80 -3.37 4.25 -0.08
C ILE A 80 -3.87 2.86 0.32
N THR A 81 -4.70 2.26 -0.52
CA THR A 81 -5.28 0.93 -0.28
C THR A 81 -4.87 -0.04 -1.37
N ILE A 82 -4.26 -1.15 -0.96
CA ILE A 82 -3.98 -2.31 -1.79
C ILE A 82 -5.04 -3.36 -1.48
N TYR A 83 -5.94 -3.61 -2.43
CA TYR A 83 -6.98 -4.64 -2.31
C TYR A 83 -6.43 -6.04 -2.56
N TYR A 84 -7.21 -7.07 -2.24
CA TYR A 84 -6.87 -8.46 -2.53
C TYR A 84 -6.44 -8.66 -3.98
N GLY A 85 -5.25 -9.24 -4.16
CA GLY A 85 -4.65 -9.51 -5.47
C GLY A 85 -4.01 -8.29 -6.14
N GLY A 86 -4.02 -7.11 -5.52
CA GLY A 86 -3.16 -5.99 -5.88
C GLY A 86 -1.84 -6.04 -5.12
N SER A 87 -0.83 -5.33 -5.60
CA SER A 87 0.49 -5.31 -4.96
C SER A 87 1.20 -3.96 -5.03
N PHE A 88 2.10 -3.77 -4.07
CA PHE A 88 3.15 -2.76 -4.09
C PHE A 88 4.51 -3.44 -4.17
N ILE A 89 5.40 -2.91 -5.00
CA ILE A 89 6.75 -3.45 -5.24
C ILE A 89 7.76 -2.31 -5.25
N SER A 90 8.88 -2.51 -4.58
CA SER A 90 10.04 -1.63 -4.59
C SER A 90 11.30 -2.47 -4.43
N SER A 91 12.45 -1.98 -4.89
CA SER A 91 13.74 -2.64 -4.65
C SER A 91 14.17 -2.56 -3.18
N GLN A 92 13.71 -1.56 -2.45
CA GLN A 92 13.96 -1.36 -1.02
C GLN A 92 12.72 -0.82 -0.33
N PRO A 93 12.62 -0.89 1.01
CA PRO A 93 11.49 -0.28 1.71
C PRO A 93 11.37 1.22 1.40
N THR A 94 10.16 1.67 1.09
CA THR A 94 9.85 3.07 0.77
C THR A 94 9.48 3.82 2.04
N THR A 95 10.17 4.91 2.32
CA THR A 95 9.84 5.81 3.42
C THR A 95 8.71 6.75 2.99
N LEU A 96 7.58 6.68 3.67
CA LEU A 96 6.51 7.66 3.58
C LEU A 96 6.77 8.77 4.60
N ILE A 97 6.67 10.01 4.16
CA ILE A 97 6.92 11.21 4.94
C ILE A 97 5.69 12.10 4.85
N SER A 98 5.08 12.40 5.99
CA SER A 98 3.96 13.32 6.09
C SER A 98 4.43 14.77 5.99
N ASN A 99 3.85 15.54 5.07
CA ASN A 99 4.17 16.96 4.88
C ASN A 99 3.63 17.86 5.99
N THR A 100 2.77 17.33 6.86
CA THR A 100 2.10 18.12 7.91
C THR A 100 2.92 18.20 9.17
N ASN A 101 3.61 17.11 9.54
CA ASN A 101 4.34 17.01 10.81
C ASN A 101 5.67 16.24 10.69
N ASN A 102 6.11 15.90 9.48
CA ASN A 102 7.30 15.07 9.21
C ASN A 102 7.26 13.69 9.86
N SER A 103 6.08 13.18 10.24
CA SER A 103 5.91 11.80 10.66
C SER A 103 6.35 10.87 9.53
N THR A 104 7.07 9.81 9.89
CA THR A 104 7.57 8.83 8.92
C THR A 104 7.03 7.45 9.22
N ALA A 105 6.86 6.66 8.15
CA ALA A 105 6.57 5.24 8.22
C ALA A 105 7.24 4.52 7.07
N THR A 106 7.49 3.23 7.25
CA THR A 106 8.10 2.39 6.23
C THR A 106 7.05 1.55 5.52
N PHE A 107 7.04 1.63 4.20
CA PHE A 107 6.30 0.76 3.30
C PHE A 107 7.27 -0.34 2.84
N ASN A 108 7.01 -1.59 3.24
CA ASN A 108 7.91 -2.70 2.90
C ASN A 108 8.11 -2.84 1.39
N SER A 109 9.25 -3.36 0.98
CA SER A 109 9.63 -3.52 -0.44
C SER A 109 8.68 -4.41 -1.25
N SER A 110 7.89 -5.25 -0.59
CA SER A 110 6.82 -6.02 -1.25
C SER A 110 5.64 -6.17 -0.32
N ILE A 111 4.47 -5.73 -0.78
CA ILE A 111 3.21 -5.84 -0.05
C ILE A 111 2.14 -6.36 -1.01
N SER A 112 1.46 -7.42 -0.59
CA SER A 112 0.23 -7.89 -1.24
C SER A 112 -0.97 -7.51 -0.39
N GLY A 113 -2.05 -7.10 -1.04
CA GLY A 113 -3.27 -6.73 -0.35
C GLY A 113 -3.95 -7.91 0.36
N PRO A 114 -4.80 -7.65 1.37
CA PRO A 114 -5.31 -6.34 1.77
C PRO A 114 -4.36 -5.58 2.68
N TYR A 115 -4.10 -4.32 2.32
CA TYR A 115 -3.24 -3.43 3.10
C TYR A 115 -3.68 -1.99 2.88
N THR A 116 -3.76 -1.18 3.94
CA THR A 116 -4.13 0.24 3.84
C THR A 116 -3.17 1.08 4.66
N ILE A 117 -2.74 2.20 4.08
CA ILE A 117 -2.06 3.29 4.77
C ILE A 117 -3.00 4.48 4.80
N THR A 118 -3.06 5.14 5.95
CA THR A 118 -3.72 6.43 6.10
C THR A 118 -2.78 7.44 6.73
N VAL A 119 -2.85 8.67 6.27
CA VAL A 119 -2.28 9.84 6.97
C VAL A 119 -3.46 10.60 7.54
N ASP A 120 -3.56 10.73 8.86
CA ASP A 120 -4.65 11.49 9.47
C ASP A 120 -4.47 13.01 9.29
N LEU A 121 -5.44 13.80 9.78
CA LEU A 121 -5.42 15.25 9.64
C LEU A 121 -4.20 15.89 10.32
N GLN A 122 -3.71 15.29 11.40
CA GLN A 122 -2.53 15.74 12.14
C GLN A 122 -1.22 15.27 11.49
N GLY A 123 -1.29 14.53 10.39
CA GLY A 123 -0.13 14.05 9.65
C GLY A 123 0.43 12.74 10.18
N LYS A 124 -0.20 12.07 11.16
CA LYS A 124 0.29 10.79 11.66
C LYS A 124 -0.04 9.69 10.68
N ILE A 125 0.95 8.85 10.41
CA ILE A 125 0.83 7.72 9.48
C ILE A 125 0.40 6.46 10.25
N GLN A 126 -0.61 5.77 9.73
CA GLN A 126 -1.15 4.53 10.31
C GLN A 126 -1.24 3.46 9.22
N ASN A 127 -0.90 2.22 9.58
CA ASN A 127 -0.86 1.08 8.68
C ASN A 127 -1.82 0.00 9.17
N TYR A 128 -2.65 -0.53 8.27
CA TYR A 128 -3.61 -1.58 8.54
C TYR A 128 -3.36 -2.75 7.59
N SER A 129 -3.21 -3.95 8.15
CA SER A 129 -3.08 -5.18 7.37
C SER A 129 -3.96 -6.25 7.97
N CYS A 130 -4.61 -7.05 7.14
CA CYS A 130 -5.24 -8.29 7.61
C CYS A 130 -4.18 -9.38 7.54
N LYS A 131 -3.73 -9.85 8.71
CA LYS A 131 -2.99 -11.10 8.81
C LYS A 131 -4.00 -12.24 8.74
N ARG A 132 -4.00 -13.00 7.64
CA ARG A 132 -4.71 -14.30 7.56
C ARG A 132 -3.99 -15.32 8.45
N ASN A 133 -4.16 -15.23 9.77
CA ASN A 133 -3.83 -16.29 10.72
C ASN A 133 -5.01 -16.49 11.67
N LEU A 134 -6.13 -16.97 11.13
CA LEU A 134 -7.21 -17.54 11.93
C LEU A 134 -7.03 -19.06 11.93
N SER A 135 -6.12 -19.56 12.76
CA SER A 135 -6.06 -20.99 13.08
C SER A 135 -7.06 -21.26 14.20
N PHE A 136 -8.27 -21.68 13.85
CA PHE A 136 -9.22 -22.20 14.83
C PHE A 136 -8.87 -23.67 15.10
N SER A 137 -8.39 -23.97 16.31
CA SER A 137 -8.24 -25.34 16.78
C SER A 137 -9.50 -25.72 17.54
N LEU A 138 -10.35 -26.57 16.96
CA LEU A 138 -11.47 -27.18 17.66
C LEU A 138 -10.90 -28.27 18.57
N LYS A 139 -10.89 -28.04 19.89
CA LYS A 139 -10.71 -29.15 20.84
C LYS A 139 -12.04 -29.88 20.94
N SER A 140 -12.12 -31.10 20.43
CA SER A 140 -13.21 -32.00 20.78
C SER A 140 -13.00 -32.48 22.22
N GLU A 141 -13.84 -32.05 23.15
CA GLU A 141 -13.95 -32.70 24.46
C GLU A 141 -14.71 -34.02 24.26
N VAL A 142 -14.01 -35.14 24.33
CA VAL A 142 -14.64 -36.46 24.44
C VAL A 142 -15.06 -36.64 25.90
N ASN A 143 -16.35 -36.49 26.17
CA ASN A 143 -16.93 -36.74 27.49
C ASN A 143 -17.12 -38.26 27.70
N THR A 144 -16.14 -38.94 28.28
CA THR A 144 -16.28 -40.34 28.71
C THR A 144 -16.98 -40.40 30.07
N ARG A 145 -18.31 -40.30 30.09
CA ARG A 145 -19.12 -40.79 31.21
C ARG A 145 -19.84 -42.07 30.79
N GLY A 146 -19.41 -43.20 31.36
CA GLY A 146 -20.17 -44.45 31.33
C GLY A 146 -19.31 -45.69 31.13
N GLN A 147 -18.46 -46.05 32.09
CA GLN A 147 -18.19 -47.46 32.35
C GLN A 147 -18.99 -47.86 33.58
N LEU A 148 -20.04 -48.66 33.34
CA LEU A 148 -20.73 -49.43 34.36
C LEU A 148 -19.90 -50.69 34.61
N GLU A 149 -19.46 -50.88 35.85
CA GLU A 149 -18.89 -52.14 36.34
C GLU A 149 -19.95 -53.25 36.29
N PRO A 150 -19.64 -54.45 35.79
CA PRO A 150 -20.54 -55.60 35.90
C PRO A 150 -20.48 -56.19 37.31
N SER A 151 -21.68 -56.51 37.82
CA SER A 151 -22.01 -57.18 39.08
C SER A 151 -21.35 -58.54 39.27
#